data_AF-A0A7R9F8L9-F1
#
_entry.id   AF-A0A7R9F8L9-F1
#
_cell.length_a   1.000
_cell.length_b   1.000
_cell.length_c   1.000
_cell.angle_alpha   90.00
_cell.angle_beta   90.00
_cell.angle_gamma   90.00
#
_symmetry.space_group_name_H-M   'P 1'
#
loop_
_entity.id
_entity.type
_entity.pdbx_description
1 polymer ?
#
loop_
_entity_poly.entity_id
_entity_poly.type
_entity_poly.pdbx_seq_one_letter_code
_entity_poly.pdbx_strand_id
1 'polypeptide(L)'
;MSEADNKQLRRQFVEKSDTLAQSVAWRFSELRVPGLILGMAEESIIGEIKIHRLSGVLTYFCTRNWDFSDDNVKTLWKNLGPEDKKLFAFDIRSLDWNQYIYNYVRGCRIHLMKDDLSTVPEARIRWKRSYSWQHCGEVNHESTVQTTAASGCAC
;
A
#
# COMPACT_ATOMS: atom_id res chain seq x y z
N MET A 1 0.11 -23.79 9.41
CA MET A 1 -1.20 -23.13 9.54
C MET A 1 -2.22 -23.94 8.76
N SER A 2 -3.24 -24.47 9.43
CA SER A 2 -4.22 -25.39 8.84
C SER A 2 -5.22 -24.65 7.94
N GLU A 3 -5.92 -25.37 7.07
CA GLU A 3 -6.96 -24.79 6.20
C GLU A 3 -8.15 -24.23 6.99
N ALA A 4 -8.42 -24.82 8.16
CA ALA A 4 -9.41 -24.33 9.11
C ALA A 4 -9.03 -22.96 9.69
N ASP A 5 -7.75 -22.76 10.05
CA ASP A 5 -7.25 -21.46 10.54
C ASP A 5 -7.38 -20.37 9.46
N ASN A 6 -7.14 -20.73 8.20
CA ASN A 6 -7.29 -19.79 7.08
C ASN A 6 -8.75 -19.40 6.85
N LYS A 7 -9.68 -20.36 7.00
CA LYS A 7 -11.13 -20.11 6.91
C LYS A 7 -11.63 -19.25 8.07
N GLN A 8 -11.12 -19.48 9.28
CA GLN A 8 -11.41 -18.68 10.47
C GLN A 8 -10.91 -17.24 10.31
N LEU A 9 -9.66 -17.06 9.86
CA LEU A 9 -9.07 -15.74 9.60
C LEU A 9 -9.84 -14.99 8.51
N ARG A 10 -10.26 -15.66 7.42
CA ARG A 10 -11.10 -15.05 6.39
C ARG A 10 -12.43 -14.54 6.95
N ARG A 11 -13.09 -15.32 7.81
CA ARG A 11 -14.34 -14.90 8.46
C ARG A 11 -14.14 -13.69 9.37
N GLN A 12 -13.15 -13.74 10.26
CA GLN A 12 -12.81 -12.62 11.15
C GLN A 12 -12.43 -11.36 10.38
N PHE A 13 -11.77 -11.50 9.23
CA PHE A 13 -11.36 -10.39 8.39
C PHE A 13 -12.55 -9.74 7.65
N VAL A 14 -13.47 -10.54 7.10
CA VAL A 14 -14.70 -10.06 6.45
C VAL A 14 -15.60 -9.33 7.46
N GLU A 15 -15.78 -9.91 8.65
CA GLU A 15 -16.59 -9.32 9.72
C GLU A 15 -16.02 -7.98 10.22
N LYS A 16 -14.69 -7.88 10.32
CA LYS A 16 -14.01 -6.60 10.63
C LYS A 16 -14.12 -5.57 9.51
N SER A 17 -14.10 -5.98 8.24
CA SER A 17 -14.30 -5.04 7.13
C SER A 17 -15.74 -4.51 7.06
N ASP A 18 -16.73 -5.36 7.33
CA ASP A 18 -18.15 -4.95 7.30
C ASP A 18 -18.48 -4.01 8.46
N THR A 19 -17.92 -4.25 9.64
CA THR A 19 -18.05 -3.34 10.80
C THR A 19 -17.35 -2.00 10.57
N LEU A 20 -16.17 -2.00 9.92
CA LEU A 20 -15.52 -0.76 9.52
C LEU A 20 -16.35 0.01 8.49
N ALA A 21 -16.87 -0.65 7.46
CA ALA A 21 -17.75 -0.04 6.46
C ALA A 21 -19.01 0.55 7.11
N GLN A 22 -19.63 -0.14 8.07
CA GLN A 22 -20.77 0.36 8.83
C GLN A 22 -20.40 1.54 9.73
N SER A 23 -19.24 1.53 10.39
CA SER A 23 -18.78 2.64 11.24
C SER A 23 -18.44 3.90 10.43
N VAL A 24 -17.85 3.72 9.25
CA VAL A 24 -17.54 4.80 8.31
C VAL A 24 -18.83 5.36 7.71
N ALA A 25 -19.76 4.49 7.28
CA ALA A 25 -21.08 4.90 6.80
C ALA A 25 -21.88 5.67 7.87
N TRP A 26 -21.82 5.25 9.14
CA TRP A 26 -22.41 5.97 10.28
C TRP A 26 -21.75 7.33 10.51
N ARG A 27 -20.42 7.43 10.39
CA ARG A 27 -19.72 8.71 10.54
C ARG A 27 -20.01 9.70 9.41
N PHE A 28 -20.37 9.18 8.23
CA PHE A 28 -20.83 9.98 7.10
C PHE A 28 -22.31 10.40 7.21
N SER A 29 -23.17 9.63 7.89
CA SER A 29 -24.58 10.03 8.10
C SER A 29 -24.73 11.17 9.12
N GLU A 30 -23.77 11.33 10.03
CA GLU A 30 -23.71 12.45 10.99
C GLU A 30 -23.12 13.74 10.37
N LEU A 31 -22.28 13.61 9.35
CA LEU A 31 -21.72 14.74 8.59
C LEU A 31 -22.75 15.27 7.59
N ARG A 32 -23.60 16.21 8.03
CA ARG A 32 -24.50 16.98 7.15
C ARG A 32 -23.68 17.91 6.23
N VAL A 33 -23.13 17.36 5.15
CA VAL A 33 -22.43 18.11 4.10
C VAL A 33 -23.00 17.79 2.71
N PRO A 34 -23.13 18.78 1.81
CA PRO A 34 -23.91 18.69 0.59
C PRO A 34 -23.35 17.67 -0.42
N GLY A 35 -24.24 17.18 -1.29
CA GLY A 35 -24.13 15.96 -2.12
C GLY A 35 -22.93 15.79 -3.06
N LEU A 36 -21.99 16.72 -3.11
CA LEU A 36 -20.73 16.56 -3.86
C LEU A 36 -19.77 15.57 -3.15
N ILE A 37 -19.81 15.49 -1.81
CA ILE A 37 -18.98 14.55 -1.03
C ILE A 37 -19.56 13.12 -1.10
N LEU A 38 -20.87 12.98 -1.28
CA LEU A 38 -21.55 11.69 -1.33
C LEU A 38 -21.10 10.84 -2.53
N GLY A 39 -20.95 11.44 -3.71
CA GLY A 39 -20.41 10.76 -4.89
C GLY A 39 -18.91 10.42 -4.76
N MET A 40 -18.13 11.26 -4.08
CA MET A 40 -16.71 10.96 -3.79
C MET A 40 -16.56 9.84 -2.74
N ALA A 41 -17.47 9.76 -1.77
CA ALA A 41 -17.47 8.72 -0.74
C ALA A 41 -17.86 7.35 -1.31
N GLU A 42 -18.81 7.30 -2.24
CA GLU A 42 -19.22 6.05 -2.90
C GLU A 42 -18.06 5.38 -3.66
N GLU A 43 -17.32 6.16 -4.45
CA GLU A 43 -16.12 5.67 -5.16
C GLU A 43 -15.03 5.19 -4.20
N SER A 44 -14.84 5.87 -3.07
CA SER A 44 -13.88 5.48 -2.04
C SER A 44 -14.27 4.17 -1.34
N ILE A 45 -15.55 3.99 -1.01
CA ILE A 45 -16.07 2.77 -0.37
C ILE A 45 -15.92 1.57 -1.31
N ILE A 46 -16.20 1.75 -2.61
CA ILE A 46 -15.99 0.71 -3.62
C ILE A 46 -14.51 0.30 -3.69
N GLY A 47 -13.58 1.27 -3.59
CA GLY A 47 -12.15 1.01 -3.52
C GLY A 47 -11.77 0.16 -2.31
N GLU A 48 -12.23 0.53 -1.13
CA GLU A 48 -11.99 -0.22 0.11
C GLU A 48 -12.51 -1.66 0.03
N ILE A 49 -13.74 -1.88 -0.47
CA ILE A 49 -14.30 -3.22 -0.64
C ILE A 49 -13.46 -4.06 -1.60
N LYS A 50 -12.98 -3.49 -2.72
CA LYS A 50 -12.13 -4.18 -3.69
C LYS A 50 -10.78 -4.57 -3.06
N ILE A 51 -10.14 -3.63 -2.36
CA ILE A 51 -8.85 -3.86 -1.70
C ILE A 51 -9.00 -4.93 -0.61
N HIS A 52 -10.04 -4.84 0.22
CA HIS A 52 -10.31 -5.83 1.27
C HIS A 52 -10.55 -7.24 0.72
N ARG A 53 -11.29 -7.36 -0.39
CA ARG A 53 -11.50 -8.65 -1.07
C ARG A 53 -10.19 -9.22 -1.61
N LEU A 54 -9.37 -8.39 -2.27
CA LEU A 54 -8.06 -8.81 -2.77
C LEU A 54 -7.12 -9.21 -1.64
N SER A 55 -7.12 -8.45 -0.54
CA SER A 55 -6.34 -8.75 0.66
C SER A 55 -6.66 -10.15 1.17
N GLY A 56 -7.93 -10.53 1.29
CA GLY A 56 -8.32 -11.85 1.78
C GLY A 56 -7.81 -13.02 0.93
N VAL A 57 -7.65 -12.82 -0.38
CA VAL A 57 -7.06 -13.82 -1.29
C VAL A 57 -5.54 -13.84 -1.15
N LEU A 58 -4.91 -12.67 -1.14
CA LEU A 58 -3.46 -12.51 -1.05
C LEU A 58 -2.88 -12.98 0.29
N THR A 59 -3.66 -12.90 1.37
CA THR A 59 -3.24 -13.35 2.71
C THR A 59 -2.69 -14.78 2.67
N TYR A 60 -3.29 -15.69 1.89
CA TYR A 60 -2.79 -17.07 1.79
C TYR A 60 -1.35 -17.14 1.25
N PHE A 61 -1.06 -16.36 0.22
CA PHE A 61 0.25 -16.35 -0.44
C PHE A 61 1.28 -15.57 0.38
N CYS A 62 0.90 -14.44 0.96
CA CYS A 62 1.83 -13.53 1.63
C CYS A 62 2.16 -13.93 3.08
N THR A 63 1.29 -14.66 3.79
CA THR A 63 1.51 -15.01 5.21
C THR A 63 2.20 -16.35 5.43
N ARG A 64 2.38 -17.14 4.38
CA ARG A 64 3.03 -18.44 4.45
C ARG A 64 4.49 -18.29 4.04
N ASN A 65 5.38 -18.97 4.77
CA ASN A 65 6.74 -19.15 4.32
C ASN A 65 6.74 -20.19 3.20
N TRP A 66 7.31 -19.80 2.07
CA TRP A 66 7.50 -20.65 0.92
C TRP A 66 8.99 -20.91 0.77
N ASP A 67 9.41 -22.13 1.05
CA ASP A 67 10.78 -22.56 0.83
C ASP A 67 10.94 -23.00 -0.63
N PHE A 68 11.54 -22.14 -1.44
CA PHE A 68 11.91 -22.48 -2.81
C PHE A 68 13.38 -22.91 -2.84
N SER A 69 13.65 -24.18 -3.17
CA SER A 69 15.00 -24.63 -3.51
C SER A 69 15.32 -24.23 -4.95
N ASP A 70 16.46 -23.57 -5.12
CA ASP A 70 16.97 -23.11 -6.41
C ASP A 70 18.29 -23.78 -6.79
N ASP A 71 18.50 -25.00 -6.31
CA ASP A 71 19.80 -25.67 -6.42
C ASP A 71 20.14 -26.06 -7.86
N ASN A 72 19.12 -26.36 -8.67
CA ASN A 72 19.29 -26.66 -10.09
C ASN A 72 19.73 -25.44 -10.89
N VAL A 73 19.13 -24.27 -10.65
CA VAL A 73 19.49 -23.03 -11.37
C VAL A 73 20.88 -22.55 -10.97
N LYS A 74 21.24 -22.66 -9.68
CA LYS A 74 22.60 -22.37 -9.20
C LYS A 74 23.63 -23.30 -9.85
N THR A 75 23.31 -24.58 -9.99
CA THR A 75 24.19 -25.57 -10.63
C THR A 75 24.36 -25.28 -12.12
N LEU A 76 23.26 -25.00 -12.82
CA LEU A 76 23.28 -24.58 -14.22
C LEU A 76 24.13 -23.32 -14.40
N TRP A 77 23.95 -22.31 -13.57
CA TRP A 77 24.75 -21.08 -13.61
C TRP A 77 26.24 -21.35 -13.41
N LYS A 78 26.62 -22.24 -12.50
CA LYS A 78 28.04 -22.60 -12.31
C LYS A 78 28.63 -23.25 -13.56
N ASN A 79 27.86 -24.11 -14.22
CA ASN A 79 28.29 -24.86 -15.40
C ASN A 79 28.34 -24.02 -16.70
N LEU A 80 27.66 -22.88 -16.75
CA LEU A 80 27.72 -21.99 -17.92
C LEU A 80 29.11 -21.37 -18.12
N GLY A 81 29.53 -21.28 -19.39
CA GLY A 81 30.73 -20.55 -19.79
C GLY A 81 30.60 -19.03 -19.58
N PRO A 82 31.73 -18.30 -19.54
CA PRO A 82 31.72 -16.85 -19.32
C PRO A 82 31.01 -16.07 -20.44
N GLU A 83 31.02 -16.57 -21.67
CA GLU A 83 30.31 -15.93 -22.79
C GLU A 83 28.79 -16.14 -22.67
N ASP A 84 28.34 -17.35 -22.34
CA ASP A 84 26.91 -17.66 -22.15
C ASP A 84 26.32 -16.91 -20.96
N LYS A 85 27.11 -16.69 -19.89
CA LYS A 85 26.71 -15.87 -18.73
C LYS A 85 26.44 -14.42 -19.09
N LYS A 86 27.15 -13.87 -20.09
CA LYS A 86 26.92 -12.50 -20.57
C LYS A 86 25.66 -12.43 -21.43
N LEU A 87 25.39 -13.46 -22.23
CA LEU A 87 24.17 -13.55 -23.04
C LEU A 87 22.92 -13.76 -22.18
N PHE A 88 23.02 -14.55 -21.11
CA PHE A 88 21.90 -14.92 -20.24
C PHE A 88 22.13 -14.41 -18.81
N ALA A 89 22.01 -13.11 -18.59
CA ALA A 89 22.12 -12.53 -17.25
C ALA A 89 20.83 -12.77 -16.43
N PHE A 90 20.71 -13.93 -15.79
CA PHE A 90 19.60 -14.27 -14.89
C PHE A 90 19.98 -14.32 -13.40
N ASP A 91 21.19 -13.89 -13.04
CA ASP A 91 21.59 -13.76 -11.62
C ASP A 91 20.94 -12.53 -10.99
N ILE A 92 19.87 -12.75 -10.23
CA ILE A 92 19.11 -11.71 -9.52
C ILE A 92 19.99 -10.92 -8.54
N ARG A 93 21.10 -11.49 -8.05
CA ARG A 93 22.00 -10.80 -7.12
C ARG A 93 22.78 -9.66 -7.77
N SER A 94 22.94 -9.71 -9.10
CA SER A 94 23.61 -8.66 -9.88
C SER A 94 22.71 -7.47 -10.21
N LEU A 95 21.41 -7.57 -9.91
CA LEU A 95 20.43 -6.55 -10.21
C LEU A 95 20.56 -5.35 -9.26
N ASP A 96 20.63 -4.14 -9.80
CA ASP A 96 20.44 -2.92 -9.01
C ASP A 96 18.96 -2.76 -8.64
N TRP A 97 18.63 -3.16 -7.42
CA TRP A 97 17.28 -3.08 -6.87
C TRP A 97 16.72 -1.66 -6.85
N ASN A 98 17.55 -0.63 -6.63
CA ASN A 98 17.08 0.75 -6.58
C ASN A 98 16.62 1.20 -7.97
N GLN A 99 17.44 0.92 -8.99
CA GLN A 99 17.10 1.24 -10.37
C GLN A 99 15.91 0.42 -10.87
N TYR A 100 15.86 -0.87 -10.52
CA TYR A 100 14.76 -1.74 -10.89
C TYR A 100 13.43 -1.24 -10.31
N ILE A 101 13.37 -1.00 -8.99
CA ILE A 101 12.15 -0.52 -8.33
C ILE A 101 11.75 0.86 -8.86
N TYR A 102 12.73 1.75 -9.08
CA TYR A 102 12.47 3.07 -9.66
C TYR A 102 11.77 2.97 -11.01
N ASN A 103 12.29 2.15 -11.92
CA ASN A 103 11.71 1.95 -13.24
C ASN A 103 10.36 1.21 -13.17
N TYR A 104 10.24 0.22 -12.29
CA TYR A 104 9.01 -0.53 -12.06
C TYR A 104 7.87 0.38 -11.62
N VAL A 105 8.06 1.19 -10.57
CA VAL A 105 7.05 2.12 -10.05
C VAL A 105 6.64 3.13 -11.13
N ARG A 106 7.61 3.63 -11.91
CA ARG A 106 7.37 4.56 -13.02
C ARG A 106 6.52 3.91 -14.11
N GLY A 107 6.84 2.68 -14.49
CA GLY A 107 6.07 1.89 -15.45
C GLY A 107 4.65 1.60 -14.96
N CYS A 108 4.48 1.25 -13.69
CA CYS A 108 3.16 1.07 -13.08
C CYS A 108 2.32 2.34 -13.17
N ARG A 109 2.90 3.50 -12.87
CA ARG A 109 2.18 4.78 -12.94
C ARG A 109 1.68 5.08 -14.35
N ILE A 110 2.54 4.96 -15.35
CA ILE A 110 2.20 5.28 -16.73
C ILE A 110 1.22 4.26 -17.32
N HIS A 111 1.45 2.96 -17.10
CA HIS A 111 0.73 1.92 -17.84
C HIS A 111 -0.47 1.33 -17.09
N LEU A 112 -0.37 1.15 -15.76
CA LEU A 112 -1.46 0.61 -14.97
C LEU A 112 -2.38 1.72 -14.48
N MET A 113 -1.81 2.80 -13.94
CA MET A 113 -2.58 3.92 -13.38
C MET A 113 -2.97 4.95 -14.44
N LYS A 114 -2.35 4.93 -15.63
CA LYS A 114 -2.56 5.89 -16.71
C LYS A 114 -2.36 7.35 -16.27
N ASP A 115 -1.46 7.55 -15.31
CA ASP A 115 -1.12 8.88 -14.77
C ASP A 115 0.26 9.30 -15.29
N ASP A 116 0.37 10.55 -15.71
CA ASP A 116 1.61 11.09 -16.26
C ASP A 116 2.63 11.33 -15.14
N LEU A 117 3.90 11.45 -15.51
CA LEU A 117 4.99 11.70 -14.57
C LEU A 117 5.11 13.18 -14.19
N SER A 118 4.53 14.07 -14.99
CA SER A 118 4.43 15.49 -14.67
C SER A 118 3.62 15.75 -13.39
N THR A 119 2.71 14.83 -13.00
CA THR A 119 1.84 14.96 -11.81
C THR A 119 2.51 14.49 -10.51
N VAL A 120 3.75 13.98 -10.56
CA VAL A 120 4.50 13.52 -9.38
C VAL A 120 4.69 14.62 -8.32
N PRO A 121 5.05 15.88 -8.65
CA PRO A 121 5.23 16.93 -7.66
C PRO A 121 3.93 17.26 -6.91
N GLU A 122 2.81 17.29 -7.63
CA GLU A 122 1.47 17.55 -7.06
C GLU A 122 1.03 16.40 -6.16
N ALA A 123 1.21 15.16 -6.60
CA ALA A 123 0.94 13.96 -5.80
C ALA A 123 1.74 13.97 -4.48
N ARG A 124 2.99 14.45 -4.52
CA ARG A 124 3.83 14.59 -3.32
C ARG A 124 3.30 15.64 -2.35
N ILE A 125 2.80 16.78 -2.84
CA ILE A 125 2.18 17.81 -1.99
C ILE A 125 0.90 17.25 -1.36
N ARG A 126 0.06 16.58 -2.15
CA ARG A 126 -1.18 15.94 -1.66
C ARG A 126 -0.88 14.88 -0.60
N TRP A 127 0.13 14.04 -0.81
CA TRP A 127 0.56 13.03 0.17
C TRP A 127 1.07 13.67 1.46
N LYS A 128 1.94 14.68 1.37
CA LYS A 128 2.44 15.43 2.54
C LYS A 128 1.32 16.08 3.34
N ARG A 129 0.34 16.69 2.66
CA ARG A 129 -0.85 17.25 3.29
C ARG A 129 -1.61 16.14 4.03
N SER A 130 -1.96 15.05 3.35
CA SER A 130 -2.65 13.91 3.96
C SER A 130 -1.92 13.34 5.18
N TYR A 131 -0.61 13.19 5.08
CA TYR A 131 0.24 12.70 6.17
C TYR A 131 0.25 13.66 7.36
N SER A 132 0.35 14.98 7.10
CA SER A 132 0.26 16.01 8.14
C SER A 132 -1.09 15.99 8.85
N TRP A 133 -2.21 15.82 8.12
CA TRP A 133 -3.55 15.72 8.72
C TRP A 133 -3.68 14.51 9.64
N GLN A 134 -3.08 13.37 9.28
CA GLN A 134 -3.10 12.15 10.09
C GLN A 134 -2.29 12.30 11.38
N HIS A 135 -1.15 13.00 11.35
CA HIS A 135 -0.30 13.20 12.53
C HIS A 135 -0.60 14.47 13.34
N CYS A 136 -1.48 15.37 12.84
CA CYS A 136 -1.93 16.55 13.59
C CYS A 136 -2.87 16.22 14.77
N GLY A 137 -3.32 14.97 14.92
CA GLY A 137 -4.22 14.54 16.00
C GLY A 137 -3.55 13.97 17.26
N GLU A 138 -2.22 13.80 17.29
CA GLU A 138 -1.50 13.14 18.41
C GLU A 138 -0.74 14.09 19.33
N VAL A 139 -0.96 15.39 19.23
CA VAL A 139 -0.52 16.35 20.24
C VAL A 139 -1.75 16.82 20.99
N ASN A 140 -2.04 16.19 22.14
CA ASN A 140 -2.60 16.81 23.35
C ASN A 140 -3.01 15.74 24.40
N HIS A 141 -2.11 15.42 25.33
CA HIS A 141 -2.54 15.25 26.74
C HIS A 141 -1.46 15.51 27.81
N GLU A 142 -0.20 15.80 27.49
CA GLU A 142 0.84 15.92 28.53
C GLU A 142 1.77 17.13 28.45
N SER A 143 1.35 18.24 27.84
CA SER A 143 2.13 19.48 27.88
C SER A 143 1.28 20.74 27.96
N THR A 144 0.51 20.86 29.04
CA THR A 144 0.02 22.17 29.52
C THR A 144 1.04 22.79 30.48
N VAL A 145 2.29 22.98 30.05
CA VAL A 145 3.20 23.95 30.69
C VAL A 145 4.19 24.44 29.63
N GLN A 146 4.10 25.74 29.29
CA GLN A 146 5.07 26.55 28.54
C GLN A 146 5.22 26.16 27.05
N THR A 147 4.77 26.93 26.06
CA THR A 147 5.17 28.32 25.82
C THR A 147 4.22 28.91 24.77
N THR A 148 3.68 30.09 25.08
CA THR A 148 2.95 30.93 24.15
C THR A 148 3.90 31.50 23.08
N ALA A 149 3.35 31.66 21.88
CA ALA A 149 3.84 32.52 20.81
C ALA A 149 5.07 32.05 20.00
N ALA A 150 4.81 31.37 18.87
CA ALA A 150 5.34 31.77 17.57
C ALA A 150 4.57 31.10 16.44
N SER A 151 3.58 31.86 15.92
CA SER A 151 3.23 31.97 14.50
C SER A 151 3.28 30.72 13.60
N GLY A 152 2.09 30.31 13.15
CA GLY A 152 1.90 30.05 11.71
C GLY A 152 1.59 28.62 11.27
N CYS A 153 0.62 27.94 11.90
CA CYS A 153 -0.13 26.92 11.16
C CYS A 153 -1.20 27.62 10.33
N ALA A 154 -0.84 28.01 9.11
CA ALA A 154 -1.82 28.37 8.09
C ALA A 154 -2.54 27.09 7.65
N CYS A 155 -3.84 27.00 7.98
CA CYS A 155 -4.78 26.14 7.25
C CYS A 155 -4.95 26.64 5.81
#